data_AF-A0A1G2RLK2-F1
#
_entry.id   AF-A0A1G2RLK2-F1
#
_cell.length_a   1.000
_cell.length_b   1.000
_cell.length_c   1.000
_cell.angle_alpha   90.00
_cell.angle_beta   90.00
_cell.angle_gamma   90.00
#
_symmetry.space_group_name_H-M   'P 1'
#
loop_
_entity.id
_entity.type
_entity.pdbx_description
1 polymer ?
#
loop_
_entity_poly.entity_id
_entity_poly.type
_entity_poly.pdbx_seq_one_letter_code
_entity_poly.pdbx_strand_id
1 'polypeptide(L)'
;MITTVFSLTPSEVQAELMRLLLVLSSEGVQEVPFTQALELLHREVGVPERVLASSQEVSVAALELNRKGLIRYEQGILRIRG
;
A
#
# COMPACT_ATOMS: atom_id res chain seq x y z
N MET A 1 24.13 -5.18 -14.07
CA MET A 1 23.02 -4.23 -13.92
C MET A 1 22.91 -3.92 -12.44
N ILE A 2 23.11 -2.66 -12.03
CA ILE A 2 22.91 -2.24 -10.64
C ILE A 2 21.42 -1.95 -10.51
N THR A 3 20.69 -2.82 -9.82
CA THR A 3 19.29 -2.54 -9.48
C THR A 3 19.32 -1.52 -8.35
N THR A 4 19.10 -0.25 -8.67
CA THR A 4 19.01 0.81 -7.67
C THR A 4 17.79 0.55 -6.79
N VAL A 5 18.02 0.22 -5.53
CA VAL A 5 16.96 0.08 -4.53
C VAL A 5 16.69 1.46 -3.96
N PHE A 6 15.57 2.07 -4.35
CA PHE A 6 15.10 3.30 -3.71
C PHE A 6 14.29 2.92 -2.48
N SER A 7 14.75 3.35 -1.30
CA SER A 7 13.93 3.34 -0.09
C SER A 7 12.91 4.45 -0.24
N LEU A 8 11.63 4.09 -0.40
CA LEU A 8 10.55 5.08 -0.41
C LEU A 8 10.53 5.81 0.93
N THR A 9 10.32 7.12 0.87
CA THR A 9 9.97 7.92 2.03
C THR A 9 8.61 7.43 2.59
N PRO A 10 8.33 7.65 3.89
CA PRO A 10 7.04 7.26 4.48
C PRO A 10 5.82 7.82 3.73
N SER A 11 5.94 9.02 3.14
CA SER A 11 4.88 9.65 2.36
C SER A 11 4.65 8.96 1.01
N GLU A 12 5.71 8.48 0.36
CA GLU A 12 5.60 7.72 -0.89
C GLU A 12 4.96 6.35 -0.65
N VAL A 13 5.32 5.66 0.43
CA VAL A 13 4.66 4.39 0.82
C VAL A 13 3.17 4.61 1.07
N GLN A 14 2.80 5.72 1.73
CA GLN A 14 1.38 6.09 1.93
C GLN A 14 0.66 6.36 0.62
N ALA A 15 1.28 7.12 -0.28
CA ALA A 15 0.70 7.44 -1.59
C ALA A 15 0.48 6.18 -2.42
N GLU A 16 1.45 5.26 -2.40
CA GLU A 16 1.38 4.02 -3.16
C GLU A 16 0.36 3.04 -2.60
N LEU A 17 0.30 2.89 -1.28
CA LEU A 17 -0.74 2.10 -0.62
C LEU A 17 -2.13 2.67 -0.93
N MET A 18 -2.29 4.00 -0.91
CA MET A 18 -3.56 4.65 -1.27
C MET A 18 -3.92 4.40 -2.74
N ARG A 19 -2.96 4.55 -3.65
CA ARG A 19 -3.15 4.30 -5.08
C ARG A 19 -3.63 2.88 -5.33
N LEU A 20 -2.95 1.89 -4.74
CA LEU A 20 -3.34 0.48 -4.84
C LEU A 20 -4.79 0.27 -4.36
N LEU A 21 -5.12 0.78 -3.18
CA LEU A 21 -6.47 0.62 -2.63
C LEU A 21 -7.52 1.28 -3.54
N LEU A 22 -7.24 2.46 -4.09
CA LEU A 22 -8.17 3.16 -5.00
C LEU A 22 -8.40 2.38 -6.30
N VAL A 23 -7.33 1.80 -6.87
CA VAL A 23 -7.43 0.91 -8.04
C VAL A 23 -8.34 -0.29 -7.71
N LEU A 24 -8.06 -1.00 -6.62
CA LEU A 24 -8.86 -2.14 -6.18
C LEU A 24 -10.33 -1.76 -5.93
N SER A 25 -10.58 -0.60 -5.30
CA SER A 25 -11.92 -0.09 -5.09
C SER A 25 -12.64 0.24 -6.40
N SER A 26 -11.94 0.72 -7.43
CA SER A 26 -12.52 0.96 -8.75
C SER A 26 -12.90 -0.33 -9.47
N GLU A 27 -12.24 -1.44 -9.13
CA GLU A 27 -12.58 -2.80 -9.57
C GLU A 27 -13.68 -3.46 -8.71
N GLY A 28 -14.22 -2.74 -7.73
CA GLY A 28 -15.28 -3.21 -6.83
C GLY A 28 -14.80 -3.92 -5.57
N VAL A 29 -13.48 -3.97 -5.32
CA VAL A 29 -12.91 -4.55 -4.11
C VAL A 29 -12.92 -3.52 -2.98
N GLN A 30 -13.82 -3.70 -2.01
CA GLN A 30 -13.97 -2.77 -0.88
C GLN A 30 -13.13 -3.13 0.36
N GLU A 31 -12.69 -4.38 0.45
CA GLU A 31 -11.93 -4.92 1.57
C GLU A 31 -10.72 -5.67 1.05
N VAL A 32 -9.53 -5.30 1.54
CA VAL A 32 -8.26 -5.88 1.09
C VAL A 32 -7.48 -6.37 2.30
N PRO A 33 -7.22 -7.68 2.43
CA PRO A 33 -6.31 -8.20 3.43
C PRO A 33 -4.93 -7.54 3.32
N PHE A 34 -4.33 -7.20 4.46
CA PHE A 34 -3.02 -6.54 4.53
C PHE A 34 -1.93 -7.35 3.82
N THR A 35 -1.95 -8.67 3.94
CA THR A 35 -1.04 -9.58 3.23
C THR A 35 -1.21 -9.50 1.71
N GLN A 36 -2.46 -9.42 1.23
CA GLN A 36 -2.74 -9.25 -0.20
C GLN A 36 -2.29 -7.87 -0.69
N ALA A 37 -2.52 -6.81 0.09
CA ALA A 37 -2.02 -5.47 -0.25
C ALA A 37 -0.48 -5.44 -0.34
N LEU A 38 0.22 -6.09 0.60
CA LEU A 38 1.67 -6.25 0.55
C LEU A 38 2.13 -6.99 -0.71
N GLU A 39 1.51 -8.13 -1.02
CA GLU A 39 1.84 -8.90 -2.21
C GLU A 39 1.63 -8.09 -3.48
N LEU A 40 0.54 -7.31 -3.56
CA LEU A 40 0.23 -6.47 -4.71
C LEU A 40 1.21 -5.30 -4.86
N LEU A 41 1.59 -4.63 -3.77
CA LEU A 41 2.62 -3.59 -3.76
C LEU A 41 3.98 -4.14 -4.24
N HIS A 42 4.32 -5.38 -3.89
CA HIS A 42 5.56 -6.03 -4.34
C HIS A 42 5.46 -6.62 -5.75
N ARG A 43 4.24 -6.91 -6.23
CA ARG A 43 3.99 -7.55 -7.53
C ARG A 43 3.86 -6.59 -8.70
N GLU A 44 3.69 -5.28 -8.52
CA GLU A 44 3.47 -4.39 -9.67
C GLU A 44 4.58 -4.53 -10.73
N VAL A 45 4.21 -5.23 -11.80
CA VAL A 45 5.01 -5.49 -12.98
C VAL A 45 4.94 -4.24 -13.85
N GLY A 46 6.01 -3.47 -13.91
CA GLY A 46 6.12 -2.33 -14.84
C GLY A 46 6.72 -1.05 -14.26
N VAL A 47 6.91 -0.96 -12.94
CA VAL A 47 7.68 0.12 -12.34
C VAL A 47 9.17 -0.28 -12.41
N PRO A 48 10.03 0.49 -13.12
CA PRO A 48 11.45 0.15 -13.26
C PRO A 48 12.22 0.16 -11.93
N GLU A 49 11.62 0.70 -10.88
CA GLU A 49 12.18 0.81 -9.54
C GLU A 49 11.30 -0.02 -8.59
N ARG A 50 11.86 -1.12 -8.08
CA ARG A 50 11.17 -1.96 -7.09
C ARG A 50 10.90 -1.11 -5.85
N VAL A 51 9.63 -0.84 -5.58
CA VAL A 51 9.17 -0.36 -4.28
C VAL A 51 9.42 -1.49 -3.26
N LEU A 52 10.61 -1.50 -2.67
CA LEU A 52 10.95 -2.37 -1.55
C LEU A 52 10.51 -1.69 -0.25
N ALA A 53 9.23 -1.37 -0.13
CA ALA A 53 8.67 -1.06 1.17
C ALA A 53 8.58 -2.36 1.97
N SER A 54 9.25 -2.40 3.11
CA SER A 54 9.15 -3.51 4.06
C SER A 54 7.71 -3.64 4.56
N SER A 55 7.35 -4.83 5.05
CA SER A 55 6.05 -5.05 5.68
C SER A 55 5.78 -4.09 6.84
N GLN A 56 6.83 -3.68 7.55
CA GLN A 56 6.76 -2.69 8.63
C GLN A 56 6.43 -1.31 8.09
N GLU A 57 7.07 -0.84 7.02
CA GLU A 57 6.81 0.48 6.44
C GLU A 57 5.38 0.58 5.89
N VAL A 58 4.89 -0.47 5.23
CA VAL A 58 3.50 -0.52 4.75
C VAL A 58 2.51 -0.57 5.91
N SER A 59 2.84 -1.29 7.00
CA SER A 59 2.02 -1.30 8.22
C SER A 59 1.94 0.08 8.86
N VAL A 60 3.08 0.79 8.96
CA VAL A 60 3.12 2.17 9.45
C VAL A 60 2.31 3.10 8.55
N ALA A 61 2.43 2.98 7.23
CA ALA A 61 1.64 3.75 6.27
C ALA A 61 0.13 3.49 6.44
N ALA A 62 -0.29 2.23 6.58
CA ALA A 62 -1.68 1.87 6.83
C ALA A 62 -2.23 2.49 8.13
N LEU A 63 -1.45 2.43 9.21
CA LEU A 63 -1.82 3.05 10.50
C LEU A 63 -1.93 4.57 10.39
N GLU A 64 -0.99 5.22 9.71
CA GLU A 64 -1.02 6.67 9.45
C GLU A 64 -2.25 7.09 8.64
N LEU A 65 -2.56 6.36 7.56
CA LEU A 65 -3.76 6.61 6.74
C LEU A 65 -5.05 6.38 7.53
N ASN A 66 -5.08 5.36 8.40
CA ASN A 66 -6.20 5.08 9.30
C ASN A 66 -6.38 6.22 10.33
N ARG A 67 -5.29 6.73 10.91
CA ARG A 67 -5.32 7.89 11.82
C ARG A 67 -5.81 9.17 11.13
N LYS A 68 -5.50 9.33 9.84
CA LYS A 68 -5.99 10.44 8.99
C LYS A 68 -7.45 10.26 8.56
N GLY A 69 -8.06 9.11 8.83
CA GLY A 69 -9.44 8.80 8.48
C GLY A 69 -9.67 8.46 7.00
N LEU A 70 -8.60 8.29 6.22
CA LEU A 70 -8.68 8.02 4.77
C LEU A 70 -9.01 6.55 4.48
N ILE A 71 -8.56 5.65 5.36
CA ILE A 71 -8.90 4.23 5.32
C ILE A 71 -9.37 3.78 6.69
N ARG A 72 -9.97 2.60 6.76
CA ARG A 72 -10.16 1.82 7.99
C ARG A 72 -9.20 0.63 7.94
N TYR A 73 -8.37 0.49 8.98
CA TYR A 73 -7.49 -0.67 9.16
C TYR A 73 -7.87 -1.42 10.44
N GLU A 74 -8.58 -2.54 10.29
CA GLU A 74 -9.12 -3.33 11.41
C GLU A 74 -8.87 -4.82 11.14
N GLN A 75 -8.38 -5.56 12.14
CA GLN A 75 -8.17 -7.02 12.07
C GLN A 75 -7.31 -7.49 10.87
N GLY A 76 -6.39 -6.65 10.39
CA GLY A 76 -5.57 -6.97 9.22
C GLY A 76 -6.27 -6.74 7.88
N ILE A 77 -7.42 -6.06 7.86
CA ILE A 77 -8.16 -5.69 6.64
C ILE A 77 -8.09 -4.18 6.43
N LEU A 78 -7.77 -3.78 5.21
CA LEU A 78 -7.74 -2.40 4.72
C LEU A 78 -9.03 -2.11 3.95
N ARG A 79 -9.68 -0.98 4.24
CA ARG A 79 -10.91 -0.53 3.58
C ARG A 79 -10.83 0.95 3.27
N ILE A 80 -11.18 1.39 2.07
CA ILE A 80 -11.33 2.82 1.77
C ILE A 80 -12.59 3.34 2.43
N ARG A 81 -12.48 4.53 3.06
CA ARG A 81 -13.66 5.30 3.45
C ARG A 81 -14.09 6.13 2.24
N GLY A 82 -15.17 5.70 1.59
CA GLY A 82 -15.90 6.51 0.61
C GLY A 82 -16.72 7.60 1.28
#